data_AF-A0A7V6PW52-F1
#
_entry.id   AF-A0A7V6PW52-F1
#
_cell.length_a   1.000
_cell.length_b   1.000
_cell.length_c   1.000
_cell.angle_alpha   90.00
_cell.angle_beta   90.00
_cell.angle_gamma   90.00
#
_symmetry.space_group_name_H-M   'P 1'
#
loop_
_entity.id
_entity.type
_entity.pdbx_description
1 polymer ?
#
loop_
_entity_poly.entity_id
_entity_poly.type
_entity_poly.pdbx_seq_one_letter_code
_entity_poly.pdbx_strand_id
1 'polypeptide(L)'
;MERELYSKIDEELNIPVENRIFPEPGKEGFIWERICELGGVDISFGGIGINGHIAFNEPPEEGDNITDEEFKNLGTRVLMLSRETRTINAVTAAKGFIDAIPKWCITIGMKEILSARKIRFYMNRRWQCGIVRKILHGPVTAKVPASFFQEHPDAKLTIASYVAEQPIGELA
;
A
#
# COMPACT_ATOMS: atom_id res chain seq x y z
N MET A 1 14.06 5.24 5.78
CA MET A 1 14.74 4.75 4.57
C MET A 1 16.24 4.60 4.78
N GLU A 2 16.92 5.60 5.35
CA GLU A 2 18.38 5.54 5.59
C GLU A 2 18.85 4.25 6.28
N ARG A 3 18.31 3.97 7.48
CA ARG A 3 18.66 2.78 8.27
C ARG A 3 18.33 1.44 7.60
N GLU A 4 17.24 1.38 6.82
CA GLU A 4 16.69 0.10 6.37
C GLU A 4 17.01 -0.26 4.92
N LEU A 5 17.31 0.74 4.09
CA LEU A 5 17.57 0.57 2.67
C LEU A 5 18.89 1.22 2.26
N TYR A 6 19.00 2.56 2.33
CA TYR A 6 20.12 3.27 1.71
C TYR A 6 21.48 2.88 2.31
N SER A 7 21.59 2.77 3.64
CA SER A 7 22.82 2.32 4.30
C SER A 7 23.21 0.86 4.05
N LYS A 8 22.32 0.06 3.42
CA LYS A 8 22.55 -1.35 3.10
C LYS A 8 22.89 -1.59 1.63
N ILE A 9 22.94 -0.52 0.82
CA ILE A 9 23.29 -0.56 -0.59
C ILE A 9 24.63 0.14 -0.75
N ASP A 10 25.56 -0.49 -1.47
CA ASP A 10 26.86 0.11 -1.80
C ASP A 10 26.66 1.48 -2.47
N GLU A 11 27.48 2.46 -2.10
CA GLU A 11 27.29 3.86 -2.51
C GLU A 11 27.20 4.02 -4.04
N GLU A 12 28.00 3.27 -4.78
CA GLU A 12 28.03 3.26 -6.24
C GLU A 12 26.76 2.69 -6.92
N LEU A 13 25.98 1.88 -6.20
CA LEU A 13 24.70 1.30 -6.65
C LEU A 13 23.50 2.00 -6.02
N ASN A 14 23.73 2.99 -5.17
CA ASN A 14 22.70 3.62 -4.39
C ASN A 14 21.85 4.57 -5.24
N ILE A 15 20.64 4.84 -4.77
CA ILE A 15 19.76 5.81 -5.41
C ILE A 15 20.33 7.20 -5.13
N PRO A 16 20.67 8.02 -6.15
CA PRO A 16 21.12 9.39 -5.95
C PRO A 16 20.10 10.18 -5.13
N VAL A 17 20.54 11.09 -4.26
CA VAL A 17 19.66 11.77 -3.30
C VAL A 17 18.57 12.56 -4.00
N GLU A 18 18.91 13.20 -5.12
CA GLU A 18 18.02 13.92 -6.02
C GLU A 18 16.90 13.05 -6.62
N ASN A 19 17.09 11.73 -6.68
CA ASN A 19 16.11 10.76 -7.18
C ASN A 19 15.26 10.14 -6.06
N ARG A 20 15.44 10.58 -4.80
CA ARG A 20 14.68 10.10 -3.64
C ARG A 20 13.52 11.05 -3.36
N ILE A 21 12.42 10.83 -4.07
CA ILE A 21 11.25 11.71 -4.04
C ILE A 21 10.23 11.16 -3.02
N PHE A 22 9.80 12.00 -2.08
CA PHE A 22 8.83 11.64 -1.03
C PHE A 22 7.64 12.60 -1.02
N PRO A 23 6.42 12.13 -0.71
CA PRO A 23 5.28 13.01 -0.54
C PRO A 23 5.42 13.83 0.75
N GLU A 24 5.09 15.12 0.68
CA GLU A 24 5.12 16.04 1.82
C GLU A 24 3.70 16.61 2.05
N PRO A 25 3.22 16.67 3.31
CA PRO A 25 1.97 17.36 3.62
C PRO A 25 2.00 18.82 3.13
N GLY A 26 0.93 19.25 2.44
CA GLY A 26 0.85 20.58 1.82
C GLY A 26 1.51 20.69 0.44
N LYS A 27 2.09 19.59 -0.08
CA LYS A 27 2.63 19.49 -1.44
C LYS A 27 2.13 18.23 -2.15
N GLU A 28 0.87 17.88 -1.94
CA GLU A 28 0.29 16.62 -2.42
C GLU A 28 0.41 16.45 -3.94
N GLY A 29 0.22 17.54 -4.70
CA GLY A 29 0.33 17.52 -6.16
C GLY A 29 1.73 17.24 -6.71
N PHE A 30 2.78 17.49 -5.92
CA PHE A 30 4.18 17.40 -6.35
C PHE A 30 4.54 16.03 -6.92
N ILE A 31 4.04 14.96 -6.29
CA ILE A 31 4.32 13.58 -6.73
C ILE A 31 3.78 13.32 -8.13
N TRP A 32 2.51 13.65 -8.37
CA TRP A 32 1.89 13.40 -9.67
C TRP A 32 2.56 14.23 -10.76
N GLU A 33 2.93 15.49 -10.45
CA GLU A 33 3.69 16.33 -11.37
C GLU A 33 5.05 15.70 -11.72
N ARG A 34 5.79 15.16 -10.73
CA ARG A 34 7.07 14.47 -10.99
C ARG A 34 6.89 13.23 -11.85
N ILE A 35 5.86 12.43 -11.55
CA ILE A 35 5.53 11.24 -12.34
C ILE A 35 5.28 11.63 -13.81
N CYS A 36 4.49 12.68 -14.06
CA CYS A 36 4.21 13.16 -15.40
C CYS A 36 5.48 13.65 -16.12
N GLU A 37 6.32 14.46 -15.46
CA GLU A 37 7.55 14.97 -16.07
C GLU A 37 8.58 13.88 -16.38
N LEU A 38 8.62 12.82 -15.58
CA LEU A 38 9.50 11.66 -15.78
C LEU A 38 8.95 10.63 -16.77
N GLY A 39 7.77 10.87 -17.37
CA GLY A 39 7.17 10.00 -18.38
C GLY A 39 6.36 8.82 -17.84
N GLY A 40 5.94 8.90 -16.58
CA GLY A 40 5.12 7.90 -15.90
C GLY A 40 5.91 6.95 -15.00
N VAL A 41 5.21 6.07 -14.30
CA VAL A 41 5.81 5.07 -13.42
C VAL A 41 6.04 3.77 -14.19
N ASP A 42 7.29 3.30 -14.26
CA ASP A 42 7.59 2.00 -14.87
C ASP A 42 7.10 0.83 -14.03
N ILE A 43 7.27 0.92 -12.72
CA ILE A 43 6.97 -0.15 -11.80
C ILE A 43 6.63 0.38 -10.40
N SER A 44 5.59 -0.19 -9.79
CA SER A 44 5.25 0.05 -8.39
C SER A 44 5.48 -1.22 -7.56
N PHE A 45 6.09 -1.01 -6.39
CA PHE A 45 6.37 -2.07 -5.42
C PHE A 45 5.73 -1.74 -4.08
N GLY A 46 5.30 -2.77 -3.35
CA GLY A 46 4.80 -2.57 -2.00
C GLY A 46 4.33 -3.84 -1.30
N GLY A 47 3.83 -3.64 -0.08
CA GLY A 47 3.10 -4.63 0.68
C GLY A 47 1.60 -4.34 0.68
N ILE A 48 0.82 -5.30 1.18
CA ILE A 48 -0.63 -5.19 1.30
C ILE A 48 -1.06 -5.29 2.76
N GLY A 49 -1.89 -4.35 3.18
CA GLY A 49 -2.43 -4.25 4.52
C GLY A 49 -3.46 -5.32 4.88
N ILE A 50 -3.84 -5.35 6.16
CA ILE A 50 -4.78 -6.34 6.71
C ILE A 50 -6.18 -6.28 6.06
N ASN A 51 -6.60 -5.10 5.63
CA ASN A 51 -7.88 -4.83 4.96
C ASN A 51 -7.73 -4.71 3.43
N GLY A 52 -6.55 -5.04 2.89
CA GLY A 52 -6.29 -4.94 1.45
C GLY A 52 -5.84 -3.56 1.00
N HIS A 53 -5.61 -2.61 1.91
CA HIS A 53 -5.03 -1.32 1.55
C HIS A 53 -3.64 -1.48 0.93
N ILE A 54 -3.28 -0.50 0.11
CA ILE A 54 -1.96 -0.33 -0.49
C ILE A 54 -1.45 1.06 -0.12
N ALA A 55 -0.19 1.14 0.32
CA ALA A 55 0.32 2.32 1.04
C ALA A 55 -0.61 2.62 2.22
N PHE A 56 -1.27 3.78 2.27
CA PHE A 56 -2.37 4.03 3.21
C PHE A 56 -3.68 4.38 2.49
N ASN A 57 -3.91 3.84 1.29
CA ASN A 57 -5.22 3.89 0.64
C ASN A 57 -6.16 2.91 1.33
N GLU A 58 -6.64 3.29 2.52
CA GLU A 58 -7.57 2.53 3.35
C GLU A 58 -8.92 2.33 2.63
N PRO A 59 -9.63 1.23 2.87
CA PRO A 59 -11.02 1.08 2.45
C PRO A 59 -11.87 2.26 2.92
N PRO A 60 -12.90 2.68 2.15
CA PRO A 60 -13.88 3.64 2.63
C PRO A 60 -14.56 3.15 3.91
N GLU A 61 -14.79 4.06 4.85
CA GLU A 61 -15.51 3.78 6.09
C GLU A 61 -17.02 3.68 5.84
N GLU A 62 -17.75 3.17 6.82
CA GLU A 62 -19.21 3.14 6.75
C GLU A 62 -19.78 4.58 6.65
N GLY A 63 -20.53 4.85 5.59
CA GLY A 63 -21.09 6.18 5.31
C GLY A 63 -20.29 7.02 4.31
N ASP A 64 -19.10 6.58 3.92
CA ASP A 64 -18.37 7.19 2.80
C ASP A 64 -19.08 6.90 1.48
N ASN A 65 -19.49 7.96 0.79
CA ASN A 65 -20.09 7.86 -0.55
C ASN A 65 -19.01 8.09 -1.60
N ILE A 66 -18.16 7.08 -1.82
CA ILE A 66 -17.16 7.08 -2.87
C ILE A 66 -17.33 5.85 -3.76
N THR A 67 -17.37 6.08 -5.06
CA THR A 67 -17.40 5.02 -6.06
C THR A 67 -16.03 4.38 -6.23
N ASP A 68 -15.99 3.16 -6.76
CA ASP A 68 -14.73 2.48 -7.06
C ASP A 68 -13.86 3.29 -8.04
N GLU A 69 -14.48 3.98 -9.01
CA GLU A 69 -13.77 4.82 -9.97
C GLU A 69 -13.18 6.08 -9.34
N GLU A 70 -13.93 6.76 -8.46
CA GLU A 70 -13.39 7.89 -7.69
C GLU A 70 -12.24 7.45 -6.79
N PHE A 71 -12.36 6.29 -6.13
CA PHE A 71 -11.32 5.73 -5.28
C PHE A 71 -10.04 5.45 -6.07
N LYS A 72 -10.15 4.85 -7.26
CA LYS A 72 -9.00 4.61 -8.16
C LYS A 72 -8.32 5.91 -8.59
N ASN A 73 -9.06 7.01 -8.69
CA ASN A 73 -8.55 8.32 -9.09
C ASN A 73 -8.02 9.18 -7.92
N LEU A 74 -8.09 8.70 -6.68
CA LEU A 74 -7.50 9.40 -5.55
C LEU A 74 -5.98 9.50 -5.72
N GLY A 75 -5.49 10.73 -5.73
CA GLY A 75 -4.07 11.05 -5.74
C GLY A 75 -3.44 10.98 -4.35
N THR A 76 -2.19 11.40 -4.31
CA THR A 76 -1.44 11.65 -3.08
C THR A 76 -2.24 12.58 -2.16
N ARG A 77 -2.39 12.21 -0.88
CA ARG A 77 -3.20 12.97 0.09
C ARG A 77 -2.83 12.67 1.54
N VAL A 78 -3.19 13.59 2.43
CA VAL A 78 -3.19 13.36 3.88
C VAL A 78 -4.51 12.71 4.29
N LEU A 79 -4.44 11.67 5.13
CA LEU A 79 -5.62 11.00 5.68
C LEU A 79 -5.39 10.46 7.09
N MET A 80 -6.48 10.11 7.77
CA MET A 80 -6.44 9.40 9.05
C MET A 80 -6.19 7.91 8.83
N LEU A 81 -5.30 7.32 9.64
CA LEU A 81 -5.10 5.88 9.66
C LEU A 81 -6.31 5.18 10.28
N SER A 82 -6.77 4.09 9.65
CA SER A 82 -7.82 3.23 10.19
C SER A 82 -7.40 2.61 11.52
N ARG A 83 -8.38 2.19 12.32
CA ARG A 83 -8.13 1.53 13.61
C ARG A 83 -7.34 0.23 13.41
N GLU A 84 -7.65 -0.53 12.36
CA GLU A 84 -7.02 -1.78 11.98
C GLU A 84 -5.54 -1.56 11.64
N THR A 85 -5.24 -0.56 10.81
CA THR A 85 -3.86 -0.22 10.44
C THR A 85 -3.05 0.25 11.64
N ARG A 86 -3.62 1.12 12.49
CA ARG A 86 -2.95 1.53 13.73
C ARG A 86 -2.65 0.34 14.64
N THR A 87 -3.58 -0.59 14.76
CA THR A 87 -3.44 -1.80 15.59
C THR A 87 -2.32 -2.70 15.05
N ILE A 88 -2.30 -2.99 13.75
CA ILE A 88 -1.27 -3.84 13.15
C ILE A 88 0.11 -3.19 13.19
N ASN A 89 0.20 -1.88 12.94
CA ASN A 89 1.47 -1.14 13.07
C ASN A 89 1.96 -1.12 14.52
N ALA A 90 1.06 -1.02 15.51
CA ALA A 90 1.44 -1.09 16.91
C ALA A 90 2.09 -2.44 17.25
N VAL A 91 1.44 -3.54 16.85
CA VAL A 91 1.93 -4.91 17.10
C VAL A 91 3.25 -5.18 16.37
N THR A 92 3.38 -4.72 15.12
CA THR A 92 4.52 -5.08 14.26
C THR A 92 5.72 -4.14 14.37
N ALA A 93 5.51 -2.86 14.74
CA ALA A 93 6.55 -1.83 14.74
C ALA A 93 6.74 -1.12 16.08
N ALA A 94 5.79 -1.21 17.01
CA ALA A 94 5.84 -0.50 18.30
C ALA A 94 5.65 -1.40 19.52
N LYS A 95 5.91 -2.72 19.40
CA LYS A 95 5.79 -3.69 20.50
C LYS A 95 4.43 -3.64 21.22
N GLY A 96 3.36 -3.32 20.48
CA GLY A 96 2.00 -3.18 20.99
C GLY A 96 1.65 -1.79 21.54
N PHE A 97 2.58 -0.82 21.57
CA PHE A 97 2.29 0.52 22.07
C PHE A 97 1.54 1.37 21.02
N ILE A 98 0.21 1.34 21.08
CA ILE A 98 -0.66 1.99 20.09
C ILE A 98 -0.52 3.52 20.07
N ASP A 99 -0.19 4.14 21.20
CA ASP A 99 -0.03 5.60 21.28
C ASP A 99 1.24 6.11 20.58
N ALA A 100 2.21 5.23 20.31
CA ALA A 100 3.35 5.55 19.45
C ALA A 100 3.00 5.58 17.96
N ILE A 101 1.82 5.08 17.56
CA ILE A 101 1.39 5.10 16.16
C ILE A 101 0.62 6.38 15.86
N PRO A 102 1.07 7.20 14.89
CA PRO A 102 0.38 8.41 14.47
C PRO A 102 -1.09 8.17 14.13
N LYS A 103 -1.90 9.23 14.21
CA LYS A 103 -3.30 9.21 13.75
C LYS A 103 -3.45 9.58 12.29
N TRP A 104 -2.50 10.36 11.77
CA TRP A 104 -2.50 10.88 10.41
C TRP A 104 -1.28 10.38 9.64
N CYS A 105 -1.44 10.25 8.33
CA CYS A 105 -0.36 9.94 7.41
C CYS A 105 -0.54 10.72 6.12
N ILE A 106 0.52 10.78 5.32
CA ILE A 106 0.43 11.09 3.89
C ILE A 106 0.62 9.80 3.12
N THR A 107 -0.17 9.60 2.07
CA THR A 107 -0.08 8.43 1.18
C THR A 107 0.12 8.88 -0.25
N ILE A 108 0.86 8.08 -1.02
CA ILE A 108 0.72 8.05 -2.48
C ILE A 108 -0.67 7.49 -2.79
N GLY A 109 -1.35 8.06 -3.78
CA GLY A 109 -2.71 7.68 -4.14
C GLY A 109 -2.80 6.40 -4.98
N MET A 110 -4.03 5.93 -5.14
CA MET A 110 -4.33 4.83 -6.06
C MET A 110 -4.04 5.22 -7.50
N LYS A 111 -4.26 6.49 -7.85
CA LYS A 111 -4.01 7.01 -9.20
C LYS A 111 -2.56 6.80 -9.61
N GLU A 112 -1.61 7.22 -8.77
CA GLU A 112 -0.18 7.05 -8.99
C GLU A 112 0.17 5.56 -9.11
N ILE A 113 -0.34 4.72 -8.21
CA ILE A 113 0.03 3.31 -8.10
C ILE A 113 -0.50 2.50 -9.29
N LEU A 114 -1.76 2.74 -9.68
CA LEU A 114 -2.42 2.06 -10.79
C LEU A 114 -1.97 2.59 -12.16
N SER A 115 -1.36 3.78 -12.22
CA SER A 115 -0.75 4.29 -13.46
C SER A 115 0.55 3.61 -13.84
N ALA A 116 1.13 2.80 -12.94
CA ALA A 116 2.40 2.14 -13.18
C ALA A 116 2.29 1.09 -14.28
N ARG A 117 3.25 1.03 -15.21
CA ARG A 117 3.25 0.00 -16.28
C ARG A 117 3.28 -1.42 -15.72
N LYS A 118 3.87 -1.61 -14.53
CA LYS A 118 3.97 -2.89 -13.83
C LYS A 118 3.66 -2.74 -12.34
N ILE A 119 2.94 -3.70 -11.78
CA ILE A 119 2.66 -3.77 -10.34
C ILE A 119 3.27 -5.04 -9.76
N ARG A 120 4.10 -4.91 -8.72
CA ARG A 120 4.77 -6.04 -8.04
C ARG A 120 4.64 -5.94 -6.53
N PHE A 121 3.68 -6.65 -5.96
CA PHE A 121 3.36 -6.56 -4.54
C PHE A 121 3.63 -7.87 -3.81
N TYR A 122 4.04 -7.74 -2.54
CA TYR A 122 4.57 -8.85 -1.74
C TYR A 122 3.78 -9.05 -0.45
N MET A 123 3.49 -10.31 -0.14
CA MET A 123 2.74 -10.71 1.05
C MET A 123 3.50 -11.81 1.80
N ASN A 124 4.01 -11.48 2.98
CA ASN A 124 4.90 -12.33 3.78
C ASN A 124 4.57 -12.26 5.29
N ARG A 125 3.28 -12.18 5.63
CA ARG A 125 2.79 -12.19 7.00
C ARG A 125 1.69 -13.23 7.15
N ARG A 126 1.72 -14.02 8.22
CA ARG A 126 0.72 -15.09 8.46
C ARG A 126 -0.72 -14.57 8.49
N TRP A 127 -0.95 -13.38 9.03
CA TRP A 127 -2.28 -12.76 9.05
C TRP A 127 -2.81 -12.40 7.64
N GLN A 128 -1.98 -12.47 6.59
CA GLN A 128 -2.40 -12.20 5.22
C GLN A 128 -3.13 -13.36 4.54
N CYS A 129 -3.22 -14.55 5.17
CA CYS A 129 -3.94 -15.70 4.59
C CYS A 129 -5.40 -15.37 4.24
N GLY A 130 -6.07 -14.56 5.06
CA GLY A 130 -7.45 -14.14 4.79
C GLY A 130 -7.53 -13.14 3.63
N ILE A 131 -6.71 -12.09 3.67
CA ILE A 131 -6.84 -10.98 2.74
C ILE A 131 -6.39 -11.34 1.32
N VAL A 132 -5.38 -12.21 1.15
CA VAL A 132 -4.93 -12.65 -0.19
C VAL A 132 -6.07 -13.28 -0.99
N ARG A 133 -6.97 -14.02 -0.32
CA ARG A 133 -8.12 -14.65 -0.97
C ARG A 133 -9.17 -13.64 -1.41
N LYS A 134 -9.43 -12.64 -0.57
CA LYS A 134 -10.34 -11.53 -0.94
C LYS A 134 -9.80 -10.76 -2.15
N ILE A 135 -8.49 -10.59 -2.23
CA ILE A 135 -7.83 -9.88 -3.33
C ILE A 135 -7.87 -10.68 -4.63
N LEU A 136 -7.64 -12.00 -4.57
CA LEU A 136 -7.53 -12.84 -5.77
C LEU A 136 -8.88 -13.39 -6.27
N HIS A 137 -9.85 -13.57 -5.37
CA HIS A 137 -11.10 -14.28 -5.67
C HIS A 137 -12.36 -13.50 -5.28
N GLY A 138 -12.20 -12.39 -4.56
CA GLY A 138 -13.31 -11.51 -4.21
C GLY A 138 -13.64 -10.52 -5.32
N PRO A 139 -14.71 -9.72 -5.13
CA PRO A 139 -15.06 -8.66 -6.06
C PRO A 139 -13.96 -7.60 -6.14
N VAL A 140 -13.83 -6.97 -7.30
CA VAL A 140 -13.02 -5.77 -7.48
C VAL A 140 -13.78 -4.58 -6.88
N THR A 141 -13.22 -3.96 -5.83
CA THR A 141 -13.87 -2.87 -5.09
C THR A 141 -12.90 -2.10 -4.19
N ALA A 142 -13.22 -0.83 -3.91
CA ALA A 142 -12.57 0.01 -2.93
C ALA A 142 -12.61 -0.55 -1.50
N LYS A 143 -13.56 -1.45 -1.20
CA LYS A 143 -13.59 -2.16 0.10
C LYS A 143 -12.40 -3.11 0.31
N VAL A 144 -11.73 -3.50 -0.77
CA VAL A 144 -10.48 -4.28 -0.78
C VAL A 144 -9.56 -3.64 -1.84
N PRO A 145 -8.89 -2.52 -1.56
CA PRO A 145 -8.20 -1.71 -2.58
C PRO A 145 -7.24 -2.50 -3.49
N ALA A 146 -6.51 -3.48 -2.96
CA ALA A 146 -5.64 -4.35 -3.76
C ALA A 146 -6.37 -5.25 -4.76
N SER A 147 -7.68 -5.41 -4.66
CA SER A 147 -8.50 -6.10 -5.68
C SER A 147 -8.48 -5.39 -7.03
N PHE A 148 -8.23 -4.07 -7.08
CA PHE A 148 -8.07 -3.33 -8.34
C PHE A 148 -6.90 -3.85 -9.20
N PHE A 149 -5.93 -4.55 -8.60
CA PHE A 149 -4.87 -5.20 -9.35
C PHE A 149 -5.37 -6.30 -10.29
N GLN A 150 -6.57 -6.85 -10.07
CA GLN A 150 -7.18 -7.80 -10.99
C GLN A 150 -7.48 -7.18 -12.36
N GLU A 151 -7.68 -5.87 -12.44
CA GLU A 151 -7.97 -5.14 -13.69
C GLU A 151 -6.71 -4.61 -14.37
N HIS A 152 -5.55 -4.69 -13.70
CA HIS A 152 -4.32 -4.11 -14.20
C HIS A 152 -3.62 -5.03 -15.21
N PRO A 153 -3.18 -4.52 -16.38
CA PRO A 153 -2.66 -5.36 -17.47
C PRO A 153 -1.37 -6.14 -17.13
N ASP A 154 -0.56 -5.65 -16.18
CA ASP A 154 0.63 -6.36 -15.68
C ASP A 154 0.78 -6.22 -14.16
N ALA A 155 -0.10 -6.88 -13.40
CA ALA A 155 0.02 -7.02 -11.95
C ALA A 155 0.45 -8.42 -11.54
N LYS A 156 1.38 -8.51 -10.57
CA LYS A 156 1.81 -9.78 -9.96
C LYS A 156 1.88 -9.63 -8.44
N LEU A 157 1.26 -10.59 -7.75
CA LEU A 157 1.41 -10.79 -6.32
C LEU A 157 2.39 -11.93 -6.07
N THR A 158 3.39 -11.68 -5.25
CA THR A 158 4.32 -12.71 -4.77
C THR A 158 4.05 -12.94 -3.29
N ILE A 159 3.67 -14.17 -2.95
CA ILE A 159 3.28 -14.53 -1.60
C ILE A 159 4.24 -15.58 -1.04
N ALA A 160 4.54 -15.49 0.25
CA ALA A 160 5.19 -16.61 0.93
C ALA A 160 4.24 -17.82 0.94
N SER A 161 4.77 -19.04 0.87
CA SER A 161 3.97 -20.27 0.81
C SER A 161 2.94 -20.38 1.93
N TYR A 162 3.30 -19.99 3.16
CA TYR A 162 2.39 -20.00 4.30
C TYR A 162 1.22 -19.00 4.18
N VAL A 163 1.32 -17.98 3.34
CA VAL A 163 0.19 -17.05 3.07
C VAL A 163 -0.88 -17.74 2.20
N ALA A 164 -0.49 -18.78 1.45
CA ALA A 164 -1.42 -19.58 0.65
C ALA A 164 -2.20 -20.61 1.48
N GLU A 165 -1.79 -20.88 2.73
CA GLU A 165 -2.49 -21.80 3.65
C GLU A 165 -3.92 -21.31 3.93
N GLN A 166 -4.85 -22.23 4.24
CA GLN A 166 -6.24 -21.87 4.56
C GLN A 166 -6.29 -20.95 5.80
N PRO A 167 -7.12 -19.90 5.78
CA PRO A 167 -7.15 -18.90 6.85
C PRO A 167 -7.94 -19.37 8.07
N ILE A 168 -8.72 -20.44 7.94
CA ILE A 168 -9.53 -21.00 9.01
C ILE A 168 -8.61 -21.90 9.84
N GLY A 169 -8.16 -21.40 10.98
CA GLY A 169 -7.65 -22.26 12.06
C GLY A 169 -8.81 -22.89 12.83
N GLU A 170 -8.50 -23.83 13.73
CA GLU A 170 -9.43 -24.19 14.79
C GLU A 170 -9.61 -22.95 15.69
N LEU A 171 -10.83 -22.38 15.70
CA LEU A 171 -11.18 -21.36 16.68
C LEU A 171 -11.13 -22.04 18.06
N ALA A 172 -10.10 -21.73 18.85
CA ALA A 172 -9.97 -22.17 20.22
C ALA A 172 -10.98 -21.46 21.14
#